data_AF-A0A7V3FSQ7-F1
#
_entry.id   AF-A0A7V3FSQ7-F1
#
_cell.length_a   1.000
_cell.length_b   1.000
_cell.length_c   1.000
_cell.angle_alpha   90.00
_cell.angle_beta   90.00
_cell.angle_gamma   90.00
#
_symmetry.space_group_name_H-M   'P 1'
#
loop_
_entity.id
_entity.type
_entity.pdbx_description
1 polymer ?
#
loop_
_entity_poly.entity_id
_entity_poly.type
_entity_poly.pdbx_seq_one_letter_code
_entity_poly.pdbx_strand_id
1 'polypeptide(L)' 'AETITVLAGEDLDDAGLAAVVERIQQAHPDIEIESLRGEQPLYPILMSAE' A
#
# COMPACT_ATOMS: atom_id res chain seq x y z
N ALA A 1 -2.54 14.22 10.37
CA ALA A 1 -1.53 13.28 9.87
C ALA A 1 -1.97 12.94 8.47
N GLU A 2 -1.05 12.95 7.51
CA GLU A 2 -1.33 12.47 6.16
C GLU A 2 -1.48 10.94 6.26
N THR A 3 -2.55 10.41 5.69
CA THR A 3 -2.83 8.97 5.69
C THR A 3 -2.78 8.45 4.27
N ILE A 4 -2.08 7.34 4.06
CA ILE A 4 -2.04 6.64 2.78
C ILE A 4 -2.69 5.28 2.90
N THR A 5 -3.71 5.03 2.08
CA THR A 5 -4.30 3.71 1.92
C THR A 5 -3.70 3.02 0.70
N VAL A 6 -3.12 1.84 0.90
CA VAL A 6 -2.52 1.00 -0.15
C VAL A 6 -3.40 -0.23 -0.34
N LEU A 7 -4.01 -0.38 -1.51
CA LEU A 7 -4.76 -1.57 -1.88
C LEU A 7 -3.92 -2.46 -2.80
N ALA A 8 -3.72 -3.71 -2.40
CA ALA A 8 -3.07 -4.72 -3.21
C ALA A 8 -4.04 -5.37 -4.21
N GLY A 9 -3.59 -5.48 -5.47
CA GLY A 9 -4.26 -6.26 -6.51
C GLY A 9 -4.11 -7.78 -6.30
N GLU A 10 -4.76 -8.55 -7.17
CA GLU A 10 -4.77 -10.03 -7.09
C GLU A 10 -3.39 -10.67 -7.28
N ASP A 11 -2.54 -10.05 -8.10
CA ASP A 11 -1.21 -10.57 -8.45
C ASP A 11 -0.11 -10.22 -7.44
N LEU A 12 -0.39 -9.36 -6.47
CA LEU A 12 0.59 -8.95 -5.46
C LEU A 12 0.39 -9.76 -4.18
N ASP A 13 1.37 -10.53 -3.75
CA ASP A 13 1.29 -11.30 -2.51
C ASP A 13 1.53 -10.46 -1.25
N ASP A 14 1.42 -11.07 -0.06
CA ASP A 14 1.61 -10.38 1.24
C ASP A 14 3.04 -9.88 1.42
N ALA A 15 4.02 -10.63 0.91
CA ALA A 15 5.42 -10.25 0.98
C ALA A 15 5.71 -9.01 0.13
N GLY A 16 5.16 -8.96 -1.10
CA GLY A 16 5.29 -7.83 -2.00
C GLY A 16 4.60 -6.58 -1.46
N LEU A 17 3.39 -6.72 -0.91
CA LEU A 17 2.68 -5.62 -0.26
C LEU A 17 3.46 -5.06 0.93
N ALA A 18 3.96 -5.93 1.81
CA ALA A 18 4.76 -5.52 2.97
C ALA A 18 6.03 -4.77 2.56
N ALA A 19 6.72 -5.23 1.51
CA ALA A 19 7.93 -4.57 1.00
C ALA A 19 7.64 -3.17 0.43
N VAL A 20 6.47 -2.96 -0.15
CA VAL A 20 6.04 -1.63 -0.63
C VAL A 20 5.71 -0.71 0.54
N VAL A 21 4.93 -1.20 1.51
CA VAL A 21 4.59 -0.45 2.73
C VAL A 21 5.85 -0.02 3.47
N GLU A 22 6.80 -0.94 3.66
CA GLU A 22 8.07 -0.66 4.34
C GLU A 22 8.87 0.43 3.61
N ARG A 23 8.95 0.37 2.27
CA ARG A 23 9.63 1.41 1.48
C ARG A 23 8.98 2.78 1.63
N ILE A 24 7.64 2.84 1.66
CA ILE A 24 6.91 4.10 1.83
C ILE A 24 7.13 4.65 3.24
N GLN A 25 7.06 3.81 4.28
CA GLN A 25 7.37 4.19 5.66
C GLN A 25 8.81 4.70 5.83
N GLN A 26 9.78 4.07 5.17
CA GLN A 26 11.18 4.55 5.20
C GLN A 26 11.35 5.92 4.53
N ALA A 27 10.60 6.18 3.45
CA ALA A 27 10.64 7.46 2.75
C ALA A 27 9.84 8.55 3.48
N HIS A 28 8.75 8.17 4.16
CA HIS A 28 7.80 9.05 4.82
C HIS A 28 7.45 8.50 6.21
N PRO A 29 8.34 8.65 7.21
CA PRO A 29 8.16 8.08 8.55
C PRO A 29 7.00 8.69 9.34
N ASP A 30 6.53 9.87 8.91
CA ASP A 30 5.48 10.64 9.58
C ASP A 30 4.07 10.32 9.03
N ILE A 31 3.98 9.51 7.97
CA ILE A 31 2.72 9.14 7.31
C ILE A 31 2.19 7.83 7.88
N GLU A 32 0.90 7.80 8.19
CA GLU A 32 0.21 6.59 8.60
C GLU A 32 -0.19 5.78 7.35
N ILE A 33 0.21 4.52 7.28
CA ILE A 33 -0.07 3.65 6.13
C ILE A 33 -1.04 2.56 6.52
N GLU A 34 -2.17 2.50 5.81
CA GLU A 34 -3.14 1.42 5.91
C GLU A 34 -3.05 0.52 4.67
N SER A 35 -2.81 -0.77 4.85
CA SER A 35 -2.72 -1.73 3.74
C SER A 35 -3.94 -2.65 3.70
N LEU A 36 -4.59 -2.73 2.54
CA LEU A 36 -5.80 -3.52 2.31
C LEU A 36 -5.63 -4.50 1.14
N ARG A 37 -6.29 -5.65 1.22
CA ARG A 37 -6.42 -6.62 0.12
C ARG A 37 -7.60 -6.19 -0.74
N GLY A 38 -7.31 -5.62 -1.91
CA GLY A 38 -8.33 -5.07 -2.81
C GLY A 38 -8.84 -6.04 -3.86
N GLU A 39 -8.14 -7.18 -4.07
CA GLU A 39 -8.42 -8.17 -5.14
C GLU A 39 -8.72 -7.49 -6.49
N GLN A 40 -8.04 -6.37 -6.77
CA GLN A 40 -8.30 -5.59 -7.96
C GLN A 40 -7.70 -6.32 -9.17
N PRO A 41 -8.49 -6.64 -10.22
CA PRO A 41 -8.03 -7.43 -11.36
C PRO A 41 -7.19 -6.65 -12.37
N LEU A 42 -7.18 -5.31 -12.28
CA LEU A 42 -6.54 -4.43 -13.28
C LEU A 42 -5.37 -3.63 -12.72
N TYR A 43 -5.33 -3.40 -11.40
CA TYR A 43 -4.32 -2.57 -10.76
C TYR A 43 -3.54 -3.39 -9.74
N PRO A 44 -2.23 -3.59 -9.94
CA PRO A 44 -1.41 -4.35 -8.99
C PRO A 44 -1.32 -3.64 -7.64
N ILE A 45 -1.35 -2.31 -7.62
CA ILE A 45 -1.41 -1.47 -6.42
C ILE A 45 -2.25 -0.22 -6.72
N LEU A 46 -3.15 0.14 -5.82
CA LEU A 46 -3.84 1.43 -5.79
C LEU A 46 -3.43 2.18 -4.51
N MET A 47 -3.11 3.47 -4.62
CA MET A 47 -2.78 4.31 -3.47
C MET A 47 -3.70 5.53 -3.43
N SER A 48 -4.26 5.80 -2.25
CA SER A 48 -5.02 7.01 -1.95
C SER A 48 -4.33 7.76 -0.82
N ALA A 49 -4.16 9.07 -0.97
CA ALA A 49 -3.56 9.94 0.04
C ALA A 49 -4.58 11.02 0.45
N GLU A 50 -4.73 11.24 1.75
CA GLU A 50 -5.66 12.21 2.36
C GLU A 50 -4.95 13.20 3.28
#